data_AF-A0A370AVE0-F1
#
_entry.id   AF-A0A370AVE0-F1
#
_cell.length_a   1.000
_cell.length_b   1.000
_cell.length_c   1.000
_cell.angle_alpha   90.00
_cell.angle_beta   90.00
_cell.angle_gamma   90.00
#
_symmetry.space_group_name_H-M   'P 1'
#
loop_
_entity.id
_entity.type
_entity.pdbx_description
1 polymer ?
#
loop_
_entity_poly.entity_id
_entity_poly.type
_entity_poly.pdbx_seq_one_letter_code
_entity_poly.pdbx_strand_id
1 'polypeptide(L)' 'MPKVFESNGYKFFFYSNEGNPRERCHIHARKAGNEAKFWMTPYISLADSWGFSGNKDLIEEKWNEYFR' A
#
# COMPACT_ATOMS: atom_id res chain seq x y z
N MET A 1 13.83 -2.06 5.85
CA MET A 1 13.04 -3.13 5.21
C MET A 1 13.45 -3.28 3.76
N PRO A 2 13.58 -4.52 3.26
CA PRO A 2 13.84 -4.76 1.85
C PRO A 2 12.66 -4.24 1.02
N LYS A 3 12.96 -3.47 -0.01
CA LYS A 3 11.99 -3.07 -1.01
C LYS A 3 11.66 -4.31 -1.84
N VAL A 4 10.38 -4.68 -1.89
CA VAL A 4 9.99 -5.89 -2.63
C VAL A 4 9.91 -5.61 -4.12
N PHE A 5 9.33 -4.46 -4.51
CA PHE A 5 9.36 -3.98 -5.90
C PHE A 5 9.14 -2.46 -6.00
N GLU A 6 9.44 -1.91 -7.18
CA GLU A 6 9.25 -0.50 -7.53
C GLU A 6 8.61 -0.37 -8.91
N SER A 7 7.62 0.51 -9.06
CA SER A 7 6.94 0.80 -10.33
C SER A 7 6.50 2.25 -10.38
N ASN A 8 6.78 2.98 -11.47
CA ASN A 8 6.39 4.39 -11.65
C ASN A 8 6.75 5.33 -10.47
N GLY A 9 7.88 5.04 -9.80
CA GLY A 9 8.36 5.76 -8.62
C GLY A 9 7.64 5.43 -7.30
N TYR A 10 6.70 4.49 -7.31
CA TYR A 10 6.11 3.90 -6.10
C TYR A 10 6.98 2.74 -5.61
N LYS A 11 7.34 2.78 -4.33
CA LYS A 11 8.11 1.75 -3.64
C LYS A 11 7.18 0.96 -2.74
N PHE A 12 7.19 -0.36 -2.89
CA PHE A 12 6.30 -1.25 -2.16
C PHE A 12 7.07 -2.07 -1.12
N PHE A 13 6.50 -2.15 0.07
CA PHE A 13 7.09 -2.77 1.26
C PHE A 13 6.06 -3.67 1.91
N PHE A 14 6.42 -4.92 2.24
CA PHE A 14 5.53 -5.91 2.84
C PHE A 14 5.74 -5.96 4.35
N TYR A 15 4.64 -6.03 5.09
CA TYR A 15 4.62 -6.02 6.55
C TYR A 15 3.64 -7.07 7.08
N SER A 16 4.03 -7.74 8.16
CA SER A 16 3.19 -8.75 8.84
C SER A 16 3.43 -8.84 10.34
N ASN A 17 4.28 -7.98 10.91
CA ASN A 17 4.71 -8.05 12.30
C ASN A 17 4.75 -6.66 12.99
N GLU A 18 3.87 -5.76 12.57
CA GLU A 18 3.68 -4.45 13.20
C GLU A 18 2.40 -4.43 14.05
N GLY A 19 2.35 -3.51 15.03
CA GLY A 19 1.20 -3.33 15.93
C GLY A 19 1.15 -4.25 17.15
N ASN A 20 0.31 -3.89 18.13
CA ASN A 20 -0.09 -4.74 19.25
C ASN A 20 -1.57 -4.51 19.58
N PRO A 21 -2.49 -5.43 19.22
CA PRO A 21 -2.24 -6.74 18.62
C PRO A 21 -1.64 -6.65 17.20
N ARG A 22 -0.95 -7.72 16.77
CA ARG A 22 -0.30 -7.76 15.45
C ARG A 22 -1.29 -7.55 14.33
N GLU A 23 -0.92 -6.70 13.40
CA GLU A 23 -1.70 -6.42 12.20
C GLU A 23 -1.60 -7.55 11.19
N ARG A 24 -2.63 -7.68 10.34
CA ARG A 24 -2.64 -8.63 9.22
C ARG A 24 -1.57 -8.27 8.18
N CYS A 25 -1.25 -9.20 7.28
CA CYS A 25 -0.33 -8.93 6.18
C CYS A 25 -0.81 -7.74 5.33
N HIS A 26 0.06 -6.77 5.12
CA HIS A 26 -0.24 -5.53 4.42
C HIS A 26 0.96 -4.98 3.67
N ILE A 27 0.68 -4.06 2.75
CA ILE A 27 1.68 -3.39 1.91
C ILE A 27 1.63 -1.89 2.16
N HIS A 28 2.79 -1.25 2.30
CA HIS A 28 2.92 0.19 2.19
C HIS A 28 3.44 0.56 0.79
N ALA A 29 2.68 1.38 0.07
CA ALA A 29 3.09 2.02 -1.17
C ALA A 29 3.56 3.46 -0.86
N ARG A 30 4.84 3.74 -1.11
CA ARG A 30 5.45 5.06 -0.83
C ARG A 30 5.90 5.75 -2.10
N LYS A 31 5.62 7.04 -2.25
CA LYS A 31 6.13 7.87 -3.36
C LYS A 31 6.23 9.33 -2.94
N ALA A 32 7.38 9.95 -3.20
CA ALA A 32 7.60 11.39 -2.99
C ALA A 32 7.18 11.91 -1.59
N GLY A 33 7.43 11.12 -0.54
CA GLY A 33 7.03 11.44 0.83
C GLY A 33 5.62 11.00 1.21
N ASN A 34 4.79 10.62 0.25
CA ASN A 34 3.43 10.12 0.48
C ASN A 34 3.43 8.61 0.73
N GLU A 35 2.40 8.13 1.43
CA GLU A 35 2.26 6.74 1.82
C GLU A 35 0.80 6.27 1.79
N ALA A 36 0.57 5.06 1.30
CA ALA A 36 -0.71 4.38 1.36
C ALA A 36 -0.50 2.96 1.89
N LYS A 37 -1.38 2.51 2.78
CA LYS A 37 -1.37 1.19 3.39
C LYS A 37 -2.53 0.36 2.86
N PHE A 38 -2.27 -0.89 2.51
CA PHE A 38 -3.28 -1.82 2.00
C PHE A 38 -3.29 -3.14 2.74
N TRP A 39 -4.45 -3.60 3.17
CA TRP A 39 -4.63 -4.99 3.60
C TRP A 39 -4.55 -5.93 2.40
N MET A 40 -3.97 -7.11 2.57
CA MET A 40 -3.95 -8.15 1.52
C MET A 40 -5.07 -9.18 1.67
N THR A 41 -5.53 -9.42 2.90
CA THR A 41 -6.53 -10.46 3.21
C THR A 41 -7.74 -9.89 3.94
N PRO A 42 -8.96 -10.40 3.66
CA PRO A 42 -9.29 -11.44 2.67
C PRO A 42 -9.28 -10.95 1.20
N TYR A 43 -9.29 -9.64 0.99
CA TYR A 43 -9.15 -8.98 -0.32
C TYR A 43 -8.28 -7.74 -0.16
N ILE A 44 -7.74 -7.28 -1.28
CA ILE A 44 -6.88 -6.11 -1.28
C ILE A 44 -7.74 -4.86 -1.08
N SER A 45 -7.42 -4.05 -0.07
CA SER A 45 -8.20 -2.84 0.25
C SER A 45 -7.33 -1.78 0.93
N LEU A 46 -7.59 -0.51 0.62
CA LEU A 46 -6.90 0.61 1.27
C LEU A 46 -7.32 0.72 2.74
N ALA A 47 -6.32 0.63 3.62
CA ALA A 47 -6.45 0.79 5.06
C ALA A 47 -6.26 2.25 5.50
N ASP A 48 -5.23 2.92 4.95
CA ASP A 48 -4.89 4.29 5.30
C ASP A 48 -4.09 4.97 4.18
N SER A 49 -4.08 6.31 4.14
CA SER A 49 -3.35 7.10 3.14
C SER A 49 -2.98 8.48 3.69
N TRP A 50 -1.74 8.89 3.45
CA TRP A 50 -1.19 10.19 3.86
C TRP A 50 -0.38 10.84 2.74
N GLY A 51 -0.55 12.16 2.58
CA GLY A 51 0.18 12.98 1.61
C GLY A 51 -0.29 12.83 0.15
N PHE A 52 -1.04 11.77 -0.18
CA PHE A 52 -1.74 11.69 -1.46
C PHE A 52 -2.93 12.66 -1.47
N SER A 53 -2.79 13.75 -2.21
CA SER A 53 -3.85 14.74 -2.44
C SER A 53 -4.81 14.20 -3.52
N GLY A 54 -5.66 13.24 -3.17
CA GLY A 54 -6.59 12.70 -4.15
C GLY A 54 -7.32 11.46 -3.66
N ASN A 55 -8.61 11.46 -4.00
CA ASN A 55 -9.63 10.46 -3.73
C ASN A 55 -9.10 9.01 -3.65
N LYS A 56 -9.51 8.28 -2.60
CA LYS A 56 -9.19 6.86 -2.33
C LYS A 56 -9.31 5.97 -3.57
N ASP A 57 -10.26 6.30 -4.45
CA ASP A 57 -10.58 5.60 -5.69
C ASP A 57 -9.41 5.52 -6.69
N LEU A 58 -8.57 6.56 -6.79
CA LEU A 58 -7.47 6.60 -7.78
C LEU A 58 -6.37 5.57 -7.46
N ILE A 59 -6.17 5.31 -6.17
CA ILE A 59 -5.16 4.37 -5.69
C ILE A 59 -5.62 2.92 -5.95
N GLU A 60 -6.90 2.65 -5.73
CA GLU A 60 -7.52 1.35 -6.03
C GLU A 60 -7.57 1.08 -7.54
N GLU A 61 -7.85 2.11 -8.34
CA GLU A 61 -7.77 2.05 -9.81
C GLU A 61 -6.36 1.65 -10.29
N LYS A 62 -5.31 2.33 -9.80
CA LYS A 62 -3.92 2.03 -10.18
C LYS A 62 -3.43 0.68 -9.67
N TRP A 63 -3.94 0.23 -8.53
CA TRP A 63 -3.70 -1.12 -8.05
C TRP A 63 -4.27 -2.15 -9.03
N ASN A 64 -5.54 -2.01 -9.42
CA ASN A 64 -6.21 -2.92 -10.34
C ASN A 64 -5.61 -2.90 -11.76
N GLU A 65 -5.04 -1.77 -12.19
CA GLU A 65 -4.33 -1.65 -13.47
C GLU A 65 -3.01 -2.45 -13.50
N TYR A 66 -2.24 -2.44 -12.41
CA TYR A 66 -0.92 -3.10 -12.36
C TYR A 66 -0.99 -4.63 -12.24
N PHE A 67 -2.04 -5.15 -11.60
CA PHE A 67 -2.21 -6.59 -11.33
C PHE A 67 -3.19 -7.30 -12.27
N ARG A 68 -3.65 -6.62 -13.34
CA ARG A 68 -4.39 -7.25 -14.45
C ARG A 68 -3.45 -7.79 -15.52
#